data_AF-A0A6P0XI58-F1
#
_entry.id   AF-A0A6P0XI58-F1
#
_cell.length_a   1.000
_cell.length_b   1.000
_cell.length_c   1.000
_cell.angle_alpha   90.00
_cell.angle_beta   90.00
_cell.angle_gamma   90.00
#
_symmetry.space_group_name_H-M   'P 1'
#
loop_
_entity.id
_entity.type
_entity.pdbx_description
1 polymer ?
#
loop_
_entity_poly.entity_id
_entity_poly.type
_entity_poly.pdbx_seq_one_letter_code
_entity_poly.pdbx_strand_id
1 'polypeptide(L)'
;QRVRVLLSQGRIRGAYKHKGFWQIPVYGKRKMPVVVTGTRGPKGIWCHQERKKPTIIHVNQQKIKKNGKRIKHDPLMTPDQLKPVISVKQRNRNDLGYQIIIKGECRIVYKPYQPLDCGAHLWIETYDPIQFVDTQFNPVTARRAYKYV
;
A
#
# COMPACT_ATOMS: atom_id res chain seq x y z
N GLN A 1 6.63 11.81 -11.65
CA GLN A 1 7.10 13.21 -11.58
C GLN A 1 6.95 13.70 -10.15
N ARG A 2 7.97 14.37 -9.57
CA ARG A 2 7.92 14.90 -8.20
C ARG A 2 7.15 16.24 -8.18
N VAL A 3 6.24 16.43 -7.22
CA VAL A 3 5.40 17.66 -7.07
C VAL A 3 6.25 18.93 -7.10
N ARG A 4 7.40 18.93 -6.40
CA ARG A 4 8.33 20.07 -6.35
C ARG A 4 8.81 20.54 -7.73
N VAL A 5 9.06 19.61 -8.64
CA VAL A 5 9.49 19.92 -10.02
C VAL A 5 8.35 20.57 -10.81
N LEU A 6 7.12 20.10 -10.61
CA LEU A 6 5.95 20.70 -11.26
C LEU A 6 5.69 22.12 -10.74
N LEU A 7 5.88 22.34 -9.44
CA LEU A 7 5.76 23.67 -8.82
C LEU A 7 6.85 24.63 -9.31
N SER A 8 8.12 24.19 -9.37
CA SER A 8 9.21 25.03 -9.86
C SER A 8 9.05 25.38 -11.34
N GLN A 9 8.43 24.51 -12.14
CA GLN A 9 8.12 24.76 -13.54
C GLN A 9 6.83 25.58 -13.75
N GLY A 10 6.12 25.98 -12.67
CA GLY A 10 4.85 26.70 -12.78
C GLY A 10 3.72 25.88 -13.42
N ARG A 11 3.83 24.55 -13.41
CA ARG A 11 2.92 23.64 -14.13
C ARG A 11 1.70 23.22 -13.32
N ILE A 12 1.60 23.58 -12.05
CA ILE A 12 0.40 23.33 -11.24
C ILE A 12 -0.46 24.59 -11.23
N ARG A 13 -1.65 24.52 -11.81
CA ARG A 13 -2.55 25.68 -11.98
C ARG A 13 -2.91 26.28 -10.62
N GLY A 14 -2.68 27.58 -10.49
CA GLY A 14 -3.07 28.36 -9.31
C GLY A 14 -2.27 28.05 -8.04
N ALA A 15 -1.19 27.28 -8.12
CA ALA A 15 -0.34 27.03 -6.95
C ALA A 15 0.48 28.29 -6.60
N TYR A 16 0.55 28.63 -5.32
CA TYR A 16 1.28 29.80 -4.82
C TYR A 16 1.95 29.51 -3.48
N LYS A 17 2.93 30.33 -3.07
CA LYS A 17 3.56 30.23 -1.75
C LYS A 17 2.84 31.12 -0.75
N HIS A 18 2.48 30.56 0.40
CA HIS A 18 1.96 31.29 1.55
C HIS A 18 2.69 30.83 2.81
N LYS A 19 3.30 31.77 3.54
CA LYS A 19 4.08 31.51 4.76
C LYS A 19 5.09 30.36 4.61
N GLY A 20 5.82 30.32 3.48
CA GLY A 20 6.83 29.29 3.21
C GLY A 20 6.28 27.94 2.71
N PHE A 21 4.97 27.73 2.71
CA PHE A 21 4.34 26.51 2.21
C PHE A 21 3.69 26.74 0.86
N TRP A 22 3.73 25.72 -0.01
CA TRP A 22 2.97 25.74 -1.26
C TRP A 22 1.51 25.43 -0.97
N GLN A 23 0.64 26.38 -1.29
CA GLN A 23 -0.79 26.20 -1.35
C GLN A 23 -1.17 25.75 -2.76
N ILE A 24 -1.85 24.61 -2.87
CA ILE A 24 -2.23 24.02 -4.15
C ILE A 24 -3.77 23.95 -4.20
N PRO A 25 -4.42 24.76 -5.03
CA PRO A 25 -5.86 24.70 -5.17
C PRO A 25 -6.29 23.41 -5.89
N VAL A 26 -7.43 22.89 -5.46
CA VAL A 26 -8.08 21.73 -6.07
C VAL A 26 -9.34 22.15 -6.79
N TYR A 27 -9.63 21.53 -7.92
CA TYR A 27 -10.72 21.92 -8.81
C TYR A 27 -11.65 20.74 -9.14
N GLY A 28 -12.87 21.09 -9.55
CA GLY A 28 -13.88 20.16 -10.04
C GLY A 28 -14.45 19.21 -8.99
N LYS A 29 -15.39 18.36 -9.41
CA LYS A 29 -16.07 17.39 -8.53
C LYS A 29 -15.13 16.38 -7.87
N ARG A 30 -13.96 16.13 -8.47
CA ARG A 30 -12.95 15.17 -7.98
C ARG A 30 -11.96 15.79 -6.98
N LYS A 31 -12.05 17.09 -6.69
CA LYS A 31 -11.14 17.81 -5.78
C LYS A 31 -9.67 17.52 -6.11
N MET A 32 -9.28 17.71 -7.38
CA MET A 32 -7.93 17.40 -7.87
C MET A 32 -7.19 18.66 -8.37
N PRO A 33 -5.87 18.77 -8.15
CA PRO A 33 -5.07 19.84 -8.75
C PRO A 33 -4.94 19.62 -10.26
N VAL A 34 -4.93 20.71 -11.01
CA VAL A 34 -4.78 20.68 -12.47
C VAL A 34 -3.32 20.91 -12.83
N VAL A 35 -2.70 19.93 -13.47
CA VAL A 35 -1.29 19.99 -13.90
C VAL A 35 -1.22 20.15 -15.42
N VAL A 36 -0.53 21.19 -15.89
CA VAL A 36 -0.23 21.42 -17.31
C VAL A 36 0.77 20.35 -17.77
N THR A 37 0.39 19.56 -18.77
CA THR A 37 1.24 18.50 -19.32
C THR A 37 2.43 19.09 -20.08
N GLY A 38 3.62 18.53 -19.88
CA GLY A 38 4.81 18.88 -20.65
C GLY A 38 4.80 18.17 -21.99
N THR A 39 5.63 18.64 -22.91
CA THR A 39 5.75 18.09 -24.27
C THR A 39 6.56 16.79 -24.32
N ARG A 40 7.53 16.60 -23.40
CA ARG A 40 8.40 15.41 -23.36
C ARG A 40 8.31 14.67 -22.02
N GLY A 41 8.59 13.37 -22.07
CA GLY A 41 8.69 12.48 -20.91
C GLY A 41 7.38 11.80 -20.51
N PRO A 42 7.44 10.87 -19.54
CA PRO A 42 6.28 10.08 -19.14
C PRO A 42 5.22 10.95 -18.46
N LYS A 43 3.95 10.67 -18.80
CA LYS A 43 2.80 11.28 -18.14
C LYS A 43 2.83 10.94 -16.65
N GLY A 44 2.44 11.90 -15.81
CA GLY A 44 2.32 11.66 -14.37
C GLY A 44 1.21 10.64 -14.08
N ILE A 45 1.51 9.62 -13.29
CA ILE A 45 0.52 8.66 -12.80
C ILE A 45 0.01 9.21 -11.48
N TRP A 46 -1.18 9.81 -11.51
CA TRP A 46 -1.86 10.32 -10.31
C TRP A 46 -3.11 9.49 -10.04
N CYS A 47 -3.41 9.25 -8.78
CA CYS A 47 -4.69 8.66 -8.41
C CYS A 47 -5.75 9.76 -8.47
N HIS A 48 -6.56 9.78 -9.54
CA HIS A 48 -7.56 10.84 -9.78
C HIS A 48 -8.90 10.61 -9.09
N GLN A 49 -9.07 9.48 -8.40
CA GLN A 49 -10.35 9.08 -7.80
C GLN A 49 -10.12 8.46 -6.43
N GLU A 50 -11.07 8.73 -5.53
CA GLU A 50 -11.16 8.02 -4.27
C GLU A 50 -11.40 6.53 -4.52
N ARG A 51 -10.84 5.71 -3.63
CA ARG A 51 -10.95 4.26 -3.75
C ARG A 51 -12.37 3.84 -3.40
N LYS A 52 -13.08 3.19 -4.33
CA LYS A 52 -14.42 2.65 -4.08
C LYS A 52 -14.42 1.35 -3.28
N LYS A 53 -13.40 0.51 -3.48
CA LYS A 53 -13.25 -0.79 -2.80
C LYS A 53 -12.20 -0.69 -1.70
N PRO A 54 -12.46 -1.20 -0.49
CA PRO A 54 -11.48 -1.19 0.58
C PRO A 54 -10.31 -2.11 0.21
N THR A 55 -9.16 -1.83 0.81
CA THR A 55 -8.06 -2.80 0.84
C THR A 55 -8.40 -3.89 1.82
N ILE A 56 -8.27 -5.14 1.40
CA ILE A 56 -8.52 -6.32 2.24
C ILE A 56 -7.18 -6.84 2.73
N ILE A 57 -7.05 -7.02 4.03
CA ILE A 57 -5.86 -7.56 4.68
C ILE A 57 -6.27 -8.83 5.40
N HIS A 58 -5.60 -9.94 5.13
CA HIS A 58 -5.81 -11.18 5.86
C HIS A 58 -4.50 -11.90 6.13
N VAL A 59 -4.54 -12.80 7.10
CA VAL A 59 -3.41 -13.63 7.47
C VAL A 59 -3.53 -14.97 6.77
N ASN A 60 -2.48 -15.38 6.05
CA ASN A 60 -2.45 -16.64 5.34
C ASN A 60 -2.04 -17.79 6.28
N GLN A 61 -3.05 -18.49 6.83
CA GLN A 61 -2.85 -19.60 7.77
C GLN A 61 -2.02 -20.75 7.16
N GLN A 62 -2.17 -21.04 5.87
CA GLN A 62 -1.40 -22.11 5.22
C GLN A 62 0.10 -21.80 5.23
N LYS A 63 0.48 -20.53 5.01
CA LYS A 63 1.88 -20.10 5.10
C LYS A 63 2.41 -20.16 6.52
N ILE A 64 1.61 -19.78 7.52
CA ILE A 64 1.98 -19.95 8.94
C ILE A 64 2.27 -21.42 9.25
N LYS A 65 1.37 -22.33 8.87
CA LYS A 65 1.56 -23.77 9.07
C LYS A 65 2.84 -24.28 8.39
N LYS A 66 3.11 -23.87 7.15
CA LYS A 66 4.32 -24.24 6.41
C LYS A 66 5.59 -23.70 7.06
N ASN A 67 5.59 -22.44 7.49
CA ASN A 67 6.70 -21.83 8.21
C ASN A 67 6.97 -22.58 9.53
N GLY A 68 5.93 -22.87 10.31
CA GLY A 68 6.05 -23.62 11.57
C GLY A 68 6.61 -25.04 11.38
N LYS A 69 6.21 -25.75 10.33
CA LYS A 69 6.81 -27.06 9.99
C LYS A 69 8.30 -26.93 9.68
N ARG A 70 8.70 -25.95 8.87
CA ARG A 70 10.11 -25.73 8.52
C ARG A 70 10.96 -25.42 9.75
N ILE A 71 10.48 -24.54 10.64
CA ILE A 71 11.19 -24.21 11.90
C ILE A 71 11.42 -25.48 12.75
N LYS A 72 10.43 -26.38 12.82
CA LYS A 72 10.55 -27.62 13.59
C LYS A 72 11.54 -28.62 12.99
N HIS A 73 11.60 -28.71 11.65
CA HIS A 73 12.46 -29.65 10.95
C HIS A 73 13.88 -29.12 10.69
N ASP A 74 14.06 -27.80 10.74
CA ASP A 74 15.32 -27.12 10.47
C ASP A 74 15.58 -26.05 11.54
N PRO A 75 16.26 -26.39 12.65
CA PRO A 75 16.54 -25.47 13.75
C PRO A 75 17.59 -24.40 13.38
N LEU A 76 18.30 -24.54 12.26
CA LEU A 76 19.26 -23.55 11.76
C LEU A 76 18.61 -22.54 10.80
N MET A 77 17.30 -22.63 10.57
CA MET A 77 16.61 -21.79 9.61
C MET A 77 16.60 -20.32 10.05
N THR A 78 17.17 -19.45 9.22
CA THR A 78 17.21 -18.01 9.48
C THR A 78 15.84 -17.34 9.22
N PRO A 79 15.51 -16.25 9.92
CA PRO A 79 14.25 -15.54 9.75
C PRO A 79 13.98 -15.08 8.31
N ASP A 80 15.03 -14.75 7.54
CA ASP A 80 14.96 -14.36 6.12
C ASP A 80 14.38 -15.43 5.18
N GLN A 81 14.43 -16.70 5.58
CA GLN A 81 13.94 -17.82 4.77
C GLN A 81 12.44 -18.10 4.97
N LEU A 82 11.80 -17.38 5.90
CA LEU A 82 10.38 -17.51 6.17
C LEU A 82 9.55 -16.84 5.08
N LYS A 83 8.41 -17.43 4.74
CA LYS A 83 7.50 -16.83 3.76
C LYS A 83 6.65 -15.75 4.42
N PRO A 84 6.39 -14.60 3.75
CA PRO A 84 5.52 -13.55 4.28
C PRO A 84 4.08 -14.04 4.39
N VAL A 85 3.47 -13.82 5.54
CA VAL A 85 2.18 -14.40 5.93
C VAL A 85 1.01 -13.41 5.82
N ILE A 86 1.28 -12.11 5.89
CA ILE A 86 0.25 -11.08 5.77
C ILE A 86 0.02 -10.82 4.28
N SER A 87 -1.23 -10.88 3.84
CA SER A 87 -1.63 -10.62 2.46
C SER A 87 -2.54 -9.40 2.40
N VAL A 88 -2.11 -8.43 1.60
CA VAL A 88 -2.79 -7.17 1.32
C VAL A 88 -3.32 -7.24 -0.10
N LYS A 89 -4.64 -7.43 -0.22
CA LYS A 89 -5.36 -7.51 -1.49
C LYS A 89 -5.94 -6.15 -1.85
N GLN A 90 -5.49 -5.62 -2.98
CA GLN A 90 -5.96 -4.35 -3.55
C GLN A 90 -6.42 -4.57 -4.99
N ARG A 91 -7.73 -4.73 -5.20
CA ARG A 91 -8.30 -5.02 -6.53
C ARG A 91 -7.74 -6.36 -7.06
N ASN A 92 -6.89 -6.33 -8.09
CA ASN A 92 -6.18 -7.52 -8.60
C ASN A 92 -4.75 -7.64 -8.03
N ARG A 93 -4.34 -6.62 -7.24
CA ARG A 93 -3.14 -6.53 -6.40
C ARG A 93 -3.13 -7.60 -5.31
N ASN A 94 -2.13 -8.46 -5.19
CA ASN A 94 -1.91 -9.24 -3.98
C ASN A 94 -0.47 -9.08 -3.49
N ASP A 95 -0.31 -8.31 -2.43
CA ASP A 95 0.98 -7.94 -1.88
C ASP A 95 1.21 -8.64 -0.55
N LEU A 96 2.43 -9.12 -0.31
CA LEU A 96 2.76 -9.92 0.86
C LEU A 96 3.76 -9.18 1.75
N GLY A 97 3.63 -9.33 3.06
CA GLY A 97 4.53 -8.76 4.07
C GLY A 97 4.61 -9.59 5.35
N TYR A 98 5.52 -9.24 6.24
CA TYR A 98 5.58 -9.78 7.60
C TYR A 98 4.97 -8.80 8.60
N GLN A 99 5.17 -7.50 8.38
CA GLN A 99 4.63 -6.43 9.18
C GLN A 99 4.06 -5.29 8.32
N ILE A 100 2.89 -4.81 8.76
CA ILE A 100 2.23 -3.66 8.16
C ILE A 100 1.75 -2.70 9.26
N ILE A 101 1.71 -1.41 8.93
CA ILE A 101 1.08 -0.36 9.72
C ILE A 101 -0.07 0.25 8.91
N ILE A 102 -1.22 0.39 9.57
CA ILE A 102 -2.38 1.11 9.06
C ILE A 102 -2.44 2.43 9.83
N LYS A 103 -2.44 3.57 9.12
CA LYS A 103 -2.37 4.92 9.73
C LYS A 103 -3.72 5.60 9.88
N GLY A 104 -4.81 4.85 9.76
CA GLY A 104 -6.16 5.39 9.78
C GLY A 104 -7.16 4.32 10.18
N GLU A 105 -8.41 4.55 9.80
CA GLU A 105 -9.52 3.72 10.20
C GLU A 105 -9.45 2.35 9.52
N CYS A 106 -9.79 1.33 10.29
CA CYS A 106 -9.92 -0.02 9.78
C CYS A 106 -11.07 -0.73 10.45
N ARG A 107 -11.68 -1.64 9.71
CA ARG A 107 -12.74 -2.50 10.20
C ARG A 107 -12.27 -3.94 10.19
N ILE A 108 -12.45 -4.64 11.30
CA ILE A 108 -12.27 -6.09 11.36
C ILE A 108 -13.61 -6.73 10.99
N VAL A 109 -13.59 -7.63 10.01
CA VAL A 109 -14.78 -8.26 9.45
C VAL A 109 -14.65 -9.77 9.64
N TYR A 110 -15.62 -10.35 10.35
CA TYR A 110 -15.80 -11.79 10.46
C TYR A 110 -17.05 -12.21 9.68
N LYS A 111 -16.89 -13.15 8.74
CA LYS A 111 -17.99 -13.75 7.97
C LYS A 111 -17.79 -15.28 7.89
N PRO A 112 -18.52 -16.06 8.71
CA PRO A 112 -18.40 -17.52 8.70
C PRO A 112 -18.99 -18.17 7.46
N TYR A 113 -20.16 -17.72 6.99
CA TYR A 113 -20.89 -18.38 5.89
C TYR A 113 -20.45 -17.93 4.49
N GLN A 114 -19.82 -16.76 4.37
CA GLN A 114 -19.39 -16.18 3.11
C GLN A 114 -17.93 -15.71 3.22
N PRO A 115 -16.97 -16.64 3.14
CA PRO A 115 -15.56 -16.28 3.15
C PRO A 115 -15.17 -15.52 1.89
N LEU A 116 -14.01 -14.85 1.94
CA LEU A 116 -13.35 -14.32 0.75
C LEU A 116 -12.98 -15.45 -0.22
N ASP A 117 -12.73 -15.12 -1.49
CA ASP A 117 -12.29 -16.09 -2.52
C ASP A 117 -11.03 -16.89 -2.14
N CYS A 118 -10.23 -16.39 -1.19
CA CYS A 118 -9.07 -17.11 -0.64
C CYS A 118 -9.40 -18.06 0.54
N GLY A 119 -10.67 -18.20 0.92
CA GLY A 119 -11.12 -18.99 2.07
C GLY A 119 -10.95 -18.31 3.42
N ALA A 120 -10.63 -17.01 3.45
CA ALA A 120 -10.51 -16.27 4.70
C ALA A 120 -11.88 -15.86 5.24
N HIS A 121 -12.19 -16.25 6.48
CA HIS A 121 -13.42 -15.89 7.20
C HIS A 121 -13.27 -14.65 8.07
N LEU A 122 -12.04 -14.26 8.40
CA LEU A 122 -11.72 -13.07 9.17
C LEU A 122 -10.68 -12.26 8.39
N TRP A 123 -10.95 -10.97 8.21
CA TRP A 123 -10.04 -10.04 7.57
C TRP A 123 -10.21 -8.61 8.09
N ILE A 124 -9.29 -7.74 7.70
CA ILE A 124 -9.32 -6.31 8.00
C ILE A 124 -9.58 -5.56 6.69
N GLU A 125 -10.48 -4.59 6.71
CA GLU A 125 -10.78 -3.69 5.60
C GLU A 125 -10.36 -2.27 5.95
N THR A 126 -9.70 -1.57 5.03
CA THR A 126 -9.34 -0.16 5.22
C THR A 126 -9.29 0.59 3.89
N TYR A 127 -9.72 1.86 3.92
CA TYR A 127 -9.54 2.79 2.80
C TYR A 127 -8.23 3.57 2.92
N ASP A 128 -7.62 3.57 4.11
CA ASP A 128 -6.44 4.34 4.42
C ASP A 128 -5.15 3.72 3.86
N PRO A 129 -4.09 4.54 3.74
CA PRO A 129 -2.79 4.08 3.31
C PRO A 129 -2.20 3.03 4.26
N ILE A 130 -1.72 1.94 3.68
CA ILE A 130 -1.01 0.86 4.38
C ILE A 130 0.48 0.98 4.08
N GLN A 131 1.29 0.80 5.12
CA GLN A 131 2.75 0.84 5.04
C GLN A 131 3.31 -0.51 5.42
N PHE A 132 4.07 -1.15 4.53
CA PHE A 132 4.92 -2.27 4.91
C PHE A 132 6.08 -1.73 5.75
N VAL A 133 6.50 -2.43 6.80
CA VAL A 133 7.50 -1.92 7.76
C VAL A 133 8.82 -2.70 7.72
N ASP A 134 8.84 -3.89 7.13
CA ASP A 134 9.95 -4.81 7.36
C ASP A 134 11.30 -4.30 6.82
N THR A 135 12.23 -4.25 7.76
CA THR A 135 13.62 -3.75 7.65
C THR A 135 14.66 -4.78 8.07
N GLN A 136 14.25 -5.90 8.68
CA GLN A 136 15.17 -6.92 9.22
C GLN A 136 14.97 -8.32 8.65
N PHE A 137 13.94 -8.53 7.82
CA PHE A 137 13.68 -9.80 7.14
C PHE A 137 13.84 -9.53 5.65
N ASN A 138 14.90 -10.01 5.00
CA ASN A 138 15.17 -9.76 3.58
C ASN A 138 14.35 -10.71 2.69
N PRO A 139 13.31 -10.23 1.99
CA PRO A 139 12.40 -11.13 1.32
C PRO A 139 12.29 -10.72 -0.15
N VAL A 140 13.03 -11.39 -1.03
CA VAL A 140 12.93 -11.19 -2.48
C VAL A 140 11.46 -11.27 -2.97
N THR A 141 10.59 -11.91 -2.19
CA THR A 141 9.15 -12.10 -2.45
C THR A 141 8.18 -11.18 -1.69
N ALA A 142 8.63 -10.36 -0.72
CA ALA A 142 7.71 -9.46 0.03
C ALA A 142 7.83 -8.00 -0.42
N ARG A 143 6.73 -7.27 -0.29
CA ARG A 143 6.65 -5.87 -0.72
C ARG A 143 7.36 -4.99 0.31
N ARG A 144 8.41 -4.30 -0.12
CA ARG A 144 9.23 -3.42 0.74
C ARG A 144 8.49 -2.14 1.14
N ALA A 145 8.85 -1.58 2.29
CA ALA A 145 8.38 -0.27 2.72
C ALA A 145 8.77 0.81 1.71
N TYR A 146 7.88 1.78 1.47
CA TYR A 146 8.13 2.92 0.60
C TYR A 146 9.30 3.82 1.07
N LYS A 147 9.75 3.70 2.33
CA LYS A 147 10.89 4.45 2.85
C LYS A 147 12.25 3.97 2.32
N TYR A 148 12.31 2.80 1.67
CA TYR A 148 13.54 2.17 1.17
C TYR A 148 13.58 1.99 -0.35
N VAL A 149 12.82 2.81 -1.10
CA VAL A 149 12.86 2.93 -2.57
C VAL A 149 13.07 4.40 -2.92
#